data_AF-A0AAW4PDW4-F1
#
_entry.id   AF-A0AAW4PDW4-F1
#
_cell.length_a   1.000
_cell.length_b   1.000
_cell.length_c   1.000
_cell.angle_alpha   90.00
_cell.angle_beta   90.00
_cell.angle_gamma   90.00
#
_symmetry.space_group_name_H-M   'P 1'
#
loop_
_entity.id
_entity.type
_entity.pdbx_description
1 polymer ?
#
loop_
_entity_poly.entity_id
_entity_poly.type
_entity_poly.pdbx_seq_one_letter_code
_entity_poly.pdbx_strand_id
1 'polypeptide(L)'
;MADSGSAPSGLESLLFGERADLYRRFVRATGAVTAVLVIAYAVAQAGAVGLDAGLTAALGTAAGVAVAIFVLAGLVEFVVLGRVYQRGTTEVARTAAELEAAAEQLEETAEELEETADTVEDAAETVDEAADDVERTAGDVEEAAEWAGADDAADRVTEATERTEAAKDKTTDARTTAEAATEEAEAAKETANEVEETAAERRERLRNAADDGEDEDER
;
A
#
# COMPACT_ATOMS: atom_id res chain seq x y z
N MET A 1 -6.28 27.86 -15.15
CA MET A 1 -7.01 27.79 -13.87
C MET A 1 -6.02 27.38 -12.82
N ALA A 2 -5.98 28.13 -11.71
CA ALA A 2 -4.92 28.09 -10.72
C ALA A 2 -4.90 26.77 -9.95
N ASP A 3 -3.77 26.08 -10.00
CA ASP A 3 -3.36 25.10 -9.00
C ASP A 3 -3.05 25.86 -7.70
N SER A 4 -4.00 25.84 -6.77
CA SER A 4 -3.80 26.35 -5.42
C SER A 4 -3.35 25.17 -4.57
N GLY A 5 -2.11 24.73 -4.80
CA GLY A 5 -1.38 23.87 -3.87
C GLY A 5 -1.45 24.53 -2.49
N SER A 6 -2.25 23.92 -1.61
CA SER A 6 -2.39 24.37 -0.23
C SER A 6 -1.01 24.33 0.40
N ALA A 7 -0.42 25.50 0.60
CA ALA A 7 0.94 25.63 1.10
C ALA A 7 1.08 24.83 2.40
N PRO A 8 2.14 24.02 2.56
CA PRO A 8 2.34 23.23 3.76
C PRO A 8 2.34 24.17 4.97
N SER A 9 1.48 23.84 5.94
CA SER A 9 1.30 24.65 7.13
C SER A 9 2.66 24.82 7.82
N GLY A 10 2.97 26.04 8.28
CA GLY A 10 4.33 26.41 8.74
C GLY A 10 4.89 25.55 9.90
N LEU A 11 4.06 24.72 10.51
CA LEU A 11 4.44 23.75 11.54
C LEU A 11 4.96 22.43 10.94
N GLU A 12 4.46 21.96 9.79
CA GLU A 12 4.93 20.74 9.13
C GLU A 12 6.34 20.91 8.52
N SER A 13 6.65 22.10 7.98
CA SER A 13 8.01 22.42 7.51
C SER A 13 9.06 22.44 8.63
N LEU A 14 8.64 22.68 9.87
CA LEU A 14 9.52 22.79 11.03
C LEU A 14 9.86 21.40 11.62
N LEU A 15 9.01 20.40 11.38
CA LEU A 15 9.12 19.07 11.97
C LEU A 15 9.62 17.99 10.99
N PHE A 16 9.37 18.13 9.68
CA PHE A 16 9.58 17.02 8.72
C PHE A 16 10.45 17.38 7.48
N GLY A 17 11.10 18.54 7.44
CA GLY A 17 11.98 18.96 6.33
C GLY A 17 13.46 19.12 6.74
N GLU A 18 14.25 19.85 5.93
CA GLU A 18 15.67 20.25 6.16
C GLU A 18 15.95 20.92 7.52
N ARG A 19 14.89 21.23 8.29
CA ARG A 19 14.93 21.74 9.66
C ARG A 19 14.85 20.68 10.76
N ALA A 20 14.60 19.40 10.45
CA ALA A 20 14.53 18.32 11.45
C ALA A 20 15.88 18.14 12.18
N ASP A 21 16.99 18.19 11.45
CA ASP A 21 18.34 18.21 12.02
C ASP A 21 18.61 19.48 12.82
N LEU A 22 18.05 20.61 12.39
CA LEU A 22 18.19 21.92 13.00
C LEU A 22 17.42 21.97 14.35
N TYR A 23 16.23 21.36 14.40
CA TYR A 23 15.44 21.18 15.62
C TYR A 23 16.14 20.23 16.60
N ARG A 24 16.63 19.08 16.13
CA ARG A 24 17.36 18.12 16.97
C ARG A 24 18.66 18.71 17.53
N ARG A 25 19.36 19.53 16.74
CA ARG A 25 20.54 20.31 17.17
C ARG A 25 20.17 21.44 18.13
N PHE A 26 19.05 22.12 17.92
CA PHE A 26 18.53 23.17 18.79
C PHE A 26 18.10 22.64 20.16
N VAL A 27 17.40 21.50 20.21
CA VAL A 27 17.00 20.84 21.47
C VAL A 27 18.24 20.37 22.23
N ARG A 28 19.20 19.73 21.54
CA ARG A 28 20.47 19.31 22.15
C ARG A 28 21.30 20.49 22.67
N ALA A 29 21.34 21.59 21.92
CA ALA A 29 22.03 22.81 22.33
C ALA A 29 21.33 23.46 23.55
N THR A 30 20.01 23.57 23.53
CA THR A 30 19.21 24.15 24.62
C THR A 30 19.35 23.30 25.88
N GLY A 31 19.25 21.98 25.77
CA GLY A 31 19.47 21.06 26.90
C GLY A 31 20.88 21.16 27.47
N ALA A 32 21.90 21.26 26.62
CA ALA A 32 23.28 21.46 27.06
C ALA A 32 23.47 22.81 27.78
N VAL A 33 22.88 23.89 27.28
CA VAL A 33 22.93 25.21 27.92
C VAL A 33 22.23 25.20 29.28
N THR A 34 21.04 24.60 29.38
CA THR A 34 20.31 24.45 30.65
C THR A 34 21.14 23.62 31.65
N ALA A 35 21.74 22.50 31.22
CA ALA A 35 22.59 21.68 32.07
C ALA A 35 23.82 22.46 32.58
N VAL A 36 24.50 23.21 31.70
CA VAL A 36 25.65 24.05 32.07
C VAL A 36 25.25 25.13 33.07
N LEU A 37 24.11 25.79 32.89
CA LEU A 37 23.62 26.82 33.81
C LEU A 37 23.27 26.26 35.19
N VAL A 38 22.63 25.09 35.23
CA VAL A 38 22.29 24.40 36.49
C VAL A 38 23.56 23.96 37.23
N ILE A 39 24.54 23.40 36.52
CA ILE A 39 25.84 23.01 37.09
C ILE A 39 26.60 24.25 37.60
N ALA A 40 26.66 25.32 36.81
CA ALA A 40 27.32 26.56 37.20
C ALA A 40 26.70 27.18 38.46
N TYR A 41 25.36 27.17 38.56
CA TYR A 41 24.64 27.60 39.75
C TYR A 41 24.94 26.70 40.96
N ALA A 42 24.97 25.37 40.78
CA ALA A 42 25.28 24.43 41.87
C ALA A 42 26.72 24.61 42.41
N VAL A 43 27.70 24.81 41.52
CA VAL A 43 29.11 25.04 41.92
C VAL A 43 29.27 26.40 42.62
N ALA A 44 28.57 27.44 42.15
CA ALA A 44 28.51 28.75 42.80
C ALA A 44 27.92 28.65 44.23
N GLN A 45 26.80 27.93 44.37
CA GLN A 45 26.13 27.73 45.66
C GLN A 45 26.97 26.93 46.65
N ALA A 46 27.78 25.98 46.17
CA ALA A 46 28.71 25.20 46.99
C ALA A 46 29.93 26.01 47.48
N GLY A 47 30.09 27.26 47.05
CA GLY A 47 31.22 28.13 47.44
C GLY A 47 32.55 27.73 46.79
N ALA A 48 32.53 26.85 45.79
CA ALA A 48 33.72 26.40 45.08
C ALA A 48 34.31 27.48 44.15
N VAL A 49 33.55 28.54 43.87
CA VAL A 49 33.98 29.73 43.11
C VAL A 49 33.66 30.97 43.93
N GLY A 50 34.61 31.89 44.08
CA GLY A 50 34.45 33.13 44.83
C GLY A 50 33.58 34.15 44.09
N LEU A 51 32.27 33.90 44.03
CA LEU A 51 31.28 34.80 43.42
C LEU A 51 30.57 35.64 44.48
N ASP A 52 30.28 36.89 44.13
CA ASP A 52 29.46 37.77 44.97
C ASP A 52 28.00 37.29 45.01
N ALA A 53 27.28 37.62 46.10
CA ALA A 53 25.89 37.25 46.30
C ALA A 53 24.96 37.71 45.17
N GLY A 54 25.20 38.89 44.59
CA GLY A 54 24.42 39.40 43.47
C GLY A 54 24.55 38.55 42.21
N LEU A 55 25.75 38.02 41.94
CA LEU A 55 26.03 37.21 40.76
C LEU A 55 25.47 35.78 40.91
N THR A 56 25.53 35.24 42.14
CA THR A 56 24.95 33.92 42.48
C THR A 56 23.42 33.94 42.36
N ALA A 57 22.77 35.02 42.80
CA ALA A 57 21.32 35.20 42.66
C ALA A 57 20.87 35.34 41.20
N ALA A 58 21.65 36.07 40.39
CA ALA A 58 21.38 36.20 38.96
C ALA A 58 21.52 34.86 38.23
N LEU A 59 22.55 34.06 38.55
CA LEU A 59 22.75 32.70 38.03
C LEU A 59 21.59 31.76 38.40
N GLY A 60 21.10 31.82 39.64
CA GLY A 60 19.94 31.02 40.07
C GLY A 60 18.66 31.37 39.31
N THR A 61 18.42 32.66 39.08
CA THR A 61 17.28 33.12 38.28
C THR A 61 17.41 32.64 36.83
N ALA A 62 18.58 32.77 36.23
CA ALA A 62 18.85 32.31 34.87
C ALA A 62 18.71 30.79 34.72
N ALA A 63 19.22 30.01 35.69
CA ALA A 63 19.06 28.56 35.72
C ALA A 63 17.58 28.16 35.87
N GLY A 64 16.84 28.83 36.76
CA GLY A 64 15.40 28.59 36.94
C GLY A 64 14.58 28.89 35.69
N VAL A 65 14.85 30.01 35.00
CA VAL A 65 14.21 30.36 33.73
C VAL A 65 14.56 29.34 32.64
N ALA A 66 15.82 28.93 32.54
CA ALA A 66 16.25 27.93 31.55
C ALA A 66 15.58 26.57 31.77
N VAL A 67 15.44 26.13 33.03
CA VAL A 67 14.71 24.91 33.38
C VAL A 67 13.22 25.03 33.05
N ALA A 68 12.59 26.17 33.36
CA ALA A 68 11.19 26.39 33.03
C ALA A 68 10.92 26.34 31.52
N ILE A 69 11.78 26.99 30.72
CA ILE A 69 11.70 26.94 29.25
C ILE A 69 11.88 25.50 28.73
N PHE A 70 12.84 24.76 29.29
CA PHE A 70 13.08 23.37 28.91
C PHE A 70 11.87 22.47 29.21
N VAL A 71 11.26 22.61 30.38
CA VAL A 71 10.06 21.85 30.75
C VAL A 71 8.86 22.18 29.85
N LEU A 72 8.65 23.48 29.55
CA LEU A 72 7.59 23.90 28.64
C LEU A 72 7.80 23.36 27.22
N ALA A 73 9.05 23.36 26.73
CA ALA A 73 9.39 22.78 25.44
C ALA A 73 9.11 21.27 25.40
N GLY A 74 9.48 20.54 26.46
CA GLY A 74 9.18 19.11 26.58
C GLY A 74 7.69 18.78 26.64
N LEU A 75 6.88 19.61 27.32
CA LEU A 75 5.42 19.45 27.33
C LEU A 75 4.80 19.66 25.94
N VAL A 76 5.28 20.66 25.20
CA VAL A 76 4.83 20.88 23.81
C VAL A 76 5.23 19.70 22.93
N GLU A 77 6.46 19.21 23.04
CA GLU A 77 6.93 18.03 22.30
C GLU A 77 6.09 16.79 22.61
N PHE A 78 5.79 16.55 23.89
CA PHE A 78 4.95 15.44 24.32
C PHE A 78 3.53 15.50 23.72
N VAL A 79 2.89 16.67 23.74
CA VAL A 79 1.57 16.89 23.15
C VAL A 79 1.60 16.71 21.63
N VAL A 80 2.65 17.18 20.97
CA VAL A 80 2.84 17.00 19.53
C VAL A 80 3.01 15.51 19.19
N LEU A 81 3.84 14.79 19.94
CA LEU A 81 4.03 13.34 19.77
C LEU A 81 2.69 12.61 19.91
N GLY A 82 1.94 12.86 20.98
CA GLY A 82 0.63 12.24 21.21
C GLY A 82 -0.36 12.52 20.07
N ARG A 83 -0.36 13.72 19.51
CA ARG A 83 -1.21 14.09 18.37
C ARG A 83 -0.78 13.40 17.07
N VAL A 84 0.52 13.30 16.82
CA VAL A 84 1.06 12.58 15.65
C VAL A 84 0.73 11.09 15.73
N TYR A 85 0.87 10.47 16.90
CA TYR A 85 0.47 9.08 17.13
C TYR A 85 -1.01 8.84 16.80
N GLN A 86 -1.92 9.67 17.32
CA GLN A 86 -3.37 9.54 17.03
C GLN A 86 -3.70 9.71 15.54
N ARG A 87 -2.99 10.61 14.85
CA ARG A 87 -3.18 10.81 13.42
C ARG A 87 -2.70 9.59 12.64
N GLY A 88 -1.53 9.08 12.99
CA GLY A 88 -0.97 7.86 12.38
C GLY A 88 -1.86 6.64 12.59
N THR A 89 -2.44 6.44 13.79
CA THR A 89 -3.36 5.31 14.02
C THR A 89 -4.65 5.41 13.20
N THR A 90 -5.18 6.62 13.04
CA THR A 90 -6.38 6.86 12.24
C THR A 90 -6.10 6.64 10.75
N GLU A 91 -4.93 7.09 10.27
CA GLU A 91 -4.50 6.91 8.90
C GLU A 91 -4.28 5.43 8.58
N VAL A 92 -3.57 4.69 9.45
CA VAL A 92 -3.38 3.24 9.29
C VAL A 92 -4.71 2.48 9.28
N ALA A 93 -5.64 2.82 10.19
CA ALA A 93 -6.95 2.18 10.23
C ALA A 93 -7.76 2.44 8.94
N ARG A 94 -7.66 3.66 8.39
CA ARG A 94 -8.28 4.01 7.12
C ARG A 94 -7.64 3.24 5.96
N THR A 95 -6.31 3.21 5.88
CA THR A 95 -5.59 2.48 4.84
C THR A 95 -5.87 0.98 4.91
N ALA A 96 -6.00 0.40 6.11
CA ALA A 96 -6.40 -0.99 6.28
C ALA A 96 -7.82 -1.25 5.73
N ALA A 97 -8.79 -0.39 6.02
CA ALA A 97 -10.14 -0.50 5.48
C ALA A 97 -10.19 -0.32 3.95
N GLU A 98 -9.35 0.58 3.40
CA GLU A 98 -9.21 0.76 1.94
C GLU A 98 -8.59 -0.48 1.28
N LEU A 99 -7.61 -1.13 1.93
CA LEU A 99 -7.00 -2.38 1.45
C LEU A 99 -7.96 -3.58 1.51
N GLU A 100 -8.72 -3.72 2.60
CA GLU A 100 -9.73 -4.76 2.75
C GLU A 100 -10.79 -4.67 1.66
N ALA A 101 -11.32 -3.46 1.40
CA ALA A 101 -12.24 -3.23 0.30
C ALA A 101 -11.61 -3.53 -1.07
N ALA A 102 -10.33 -3.19 -1.27
CA ALA A 102 -9.63 -3.49 -2.53
C ALA A 102 -9.44 -5.01 -2.73
N ALA A 103 -9.18 -5.76 -1.66
CA ALA A 103 -9.07 -7.22 -1.71
C ALA A 103 -10.43 -7.88 -2.03
N GLU A 104 -11.50 -7.40 -1.42
CA GLU A 104 -12.87 -7.90 -1.68
C GLU A 104 -13.28 -7.66 -3.15
N GLN A 105 -12.97 -6.47 -3.70
CA GLN A 105 -13.18 -6.18 -5.13
C GLN A 105 -12.33 -7.05 -6.07
N LEU A 106 -11.10 -7.39 -5.67
CA LEU A 106 -10.23 -8.27 -6.45
C LEU A 106 -10.79 -9.69 -6.49
N GLU A 107 -11.32 -10.19 -5.37
CA GLU A 107 -11.97 -11.50 -5.30
C GLU A 107 -13.21 -11.57 -6.22
N GLU A 108 -14.07 -10.55 -6.17
CA GLU A 108 -15.23 -10.45 -7.08
C GLU A 108 -14.79 -10.43 -8.56
N THR A 109 -13.74 -9.65 -8.88
CA THR A 109 -13.21 -9.58 -10.25
C THR A 109 -12.63 -10.93 -10.71
N ALA A 110 -11.99 -11.68 -9.81
CA ALA A 110 -11.45 -13.00 -10.12
C ALA A 110 -12.56 -14.01 -10.41
N GLU A 111 -13.64 -14.01 -9.62
CA GLU A 111 -14.82 -14.86 -9.86
C GLU A 111 -15.50 -14.53 -11.19
N GLU A 112 -15.66 -13.24 -11.53
CA GLU A 112 -16.20 -12.82 -12.83
C GLU A 112 -15.32 -13.25 -14.01
N LEU A 113 -13.99 -13.29 -13.80
CA LEU A 113 -13.03 -13.69 -14.81
C LEU A 113 -13.05 -15.20 -15.05
N GLU A 114 -13.18 -16.00 -14.00
CA GLU A 114 -13.40 -17.46 -14.09
C GLU A 114 -14.68 -17.77 -14.87
N GLU A 115 -15.81 -17.12 -14.57
CA GLU A 115 -17.07 -17.30 -15.30
C GLU A 115 -16.92 -16.91 -16.79
N THR A 116 -16.16 -15.84 -17.06
CA THR A 116 -15.85 -15.42 -18.42
C THR A 116 -14.99 -16.45 -19.15
N ALA A 117 -14.00 -17.04 -18.47
CA ALA A 117 -13.14 -18.08 -19.03
C ALA A 117 -13.94 -19.34 -19.38
N ASP A 118 -14.82 -19.80 -18.47
CA ASP A 118 -15.74 -20.92 -18.73
C ASP A 118 -16.62 -20.63 -19.95
N THR A 119 -17.18 -19.43 -20.05
CA THR A 119 -18.00 -19.02 -21.22
C THR A 119 -17.20 -19.03 -22.52
N VAL A 120 -15.92 -18.63 -22.48
CA VAL A 120 -15.03 -18.67 -23.65
C VAL A 120 -14.70 -20.11 -24.03
N GLU A 121 -14.52 -21.00 -23.06
CA GLU A 121 -14.31 -22.44 -23.31
C GLU A 121 -15.53 -23.08 -23.98
N ASP A 122 -16.73 -22.84 -23.48
CA ASP A 122 -17.99 -23.32 -24.09
C ASP A 122 -18.16 -22.81 -25.53
N ALA A 123 -17.83 -21.53 -25.75
CA ALA A 123 -17.87 -20.93 -27.08
C ALA A 123 -16.83 -21.55 -28.02
N ALA A 124 -15.64 -21.90 -27.52
CA ALA A 124 -14.61 -22.61 -28.28
C ALA A 124 -15.08 -23.99 -28.70
N GLU A 125 -15.67 -24.77 -27.79
CA GLU A 125 -16.20 -26.09 -28.09
C GLU A 125 -17.32 -26.01 -29.15
N THR A 126 -18.22 -25.02 -29.03
CA THR A 126 -19.28 -24.78 -30.03
C THR A 126 -18.72 -24.43 -31.41
N VAL A 127 -17.66 -23.60 -31.48
CA VAL A 127 -17.00 -23.25 -32.74
C VAL A 127 -16.32 -24.47 -33.35
N ASP A 128 -15.69 -25.31 -32.53
CA ASP A 128 -15.06 -26.55 -32.96
C ASP A 128 -16.06 -27.53 -33.57
N GLU A 129 -17.20 -27.76 -32.90
CA GLU A 129 -18.28 -28.60 -33.44
C GLU A 129 -18.84 -28.04 -34.76
N ALA A 130 -19.06 -26.72 -34.83
CA ALA A 130 -19.53 -26.07 -36.04
C ALA A 130 -18.53 -26.17 -37.20
N ALA A 131 -17.23 -26.10 -36.91
CA ALA A 131 -16.17 -26.28 -37.90
C ALA A 131 -16.17 -27.69 -38.49
N ASP A 132 -16.27 -28.69 -37.62
CA ASP A 132 -16.38 -30.09 -37.96
C ASP A 132 -17.58 -30.38 -38.89
N ASP A 133 -18.73 -29.74 -38.62
CA ASP A 133 -19.93 -29.86 -39.45
C ASP A 133 -19.80 -29.14 -40.80
N VAL A 134 -19.13 -27.98 -40.83
CA VAL A 134 -18.81 -27.27 -42.07
C VAL A 134 -17.86 -28.10 -42.94
N GLU A 135 -16.82 -28.70 -42.37
CA GLU A 135 -15.89 -29.57 -43.13
C GLU A 135 -16.61 -30.78 -43.74
N ARG A 136 -17.48 -31.45 -42.98
CA ARG A 136 -18.27 -32.57 -43.51
C ARG A 136 -19.18 -32.13 -44.66
N THR A 137 -19.92 -31.04 -44.45
CA THR A 137 -20.81 -30.48 -45.48
C THR A 137 -20.03 -30.02 -46.71
N ALA A 138 -18.85 -29.45 -46.50
CA ALA A 138 -17.95 -29.01 -47.56
C ALA A 138 -17.54 -30.18 -48.45
N GLY A 139 -17.11 -31.29 -47.84
CA GLY A 139 -16.76 -32.50 -48.58
C GLY A 139 -17.92 -33.05 -49.41
N ASP A 140 -19.12 -33.13 -48.83
CA ASP A 140 -20.33 -33.58 -49.54
C ASP A 140 -20.68 -32.68 -50.73
N VAL A 141 -20.53 -31.35 -50.57
CA VAL A 141 -20.83 -30.37 -51.63
C VAL A 141 -19.76 -30.36 -52.71
N GLU A 142 -18.48 -30.49 -52.38
CA GLU A 142 -17.40 -30.62 -53.36
C GLU A 142 -17.60 -31.86 -54.23
N GLU A 143 -17.91 -33.02 -53.64
CA GLU A 143 -18.18 -34.25 -54.38
C GLU A 143 -19.40 -34.10 -55.31
N ALA A 144 -20.47 -33.46 -54.82
CA ALA A 144 -21.66 -33.17 -55.62
C ALA A 144 -21.39 -32.15 -56.75
N ALA A 145 -20.58 -31.13 -56.48
CA ALA A 145 -20.20 -30.11 -57.44
C ALA A 145 -19.30 -30.66 -58.55
N GLU A 146 -18.35 -31.55 -58.20
CA GLU A 146 -17.51 -32.25 -59.17
C GLU A 146 -18.36 -33.13 -60.09
N TRP A 147 -19.34 -33.85 -59.53
CA TRP A 147 -20.28 -34.65 -60.31
C TRP A 147 -21.18 -33.80 -61.23
N ALA A 148 -21.61 -32.62 -60.77
CA ALA A 148 -22.50 -31.72 -61.49
C ALA A 148 -21.79 -30.71 -62.43
N GLY A 149 -20.45 -30.61 -62.37
CA GLY A 149 -19.68 -29.59 -63.08
C GLY A 149 -19.96 -28.16 -62.59
N ALA A 150 -20.12 -27.97 -61.28
CA ALA A 150 -20.49 -26.71 -60.65
C ALA A 150 -19.32 -26.11 -59.85
N ASP A 151 -18.22 -25.78 -60.52
CA ASP A 151 -16.98 -25.27 -59.90
C ASP A 151 -17.20 -24.06 -58.97
N ASP A 152 -18.09 -23.13 -59.32
CA ASP A 152 -18.45 -21.96 -58.49
C ASP A 152 -19.02 -22.34 -57.10
N ALA A 153 -19.60 -23.53 -56.95
CA ALA A 153 -20.12 -24.01 -55.68
C ALA A 153 -19.00 -24.61 -54.81
N ALA A 154 -18.05 -25.32 -55.42
CA ALA A 154 -16.87 -25.85 -54.74
C ALA A 154 -16.00 -24.70 -54.20
N ASP A 155 -15.69 -23.70 -55.03
CA ASP A 155 -14.88 -22.53 -54.62
C ASP A 155 -15.48 -21.81 -53.40
N ARG A 156 -16.81 -21.62 -53.38
CA ARG A 156 -17.51 -20.97 -52.26
C ARG A 156 -17.47 -21.79 -50.97
N VAL A 157 -17.45 -23.11 -51.09
CA VAL A 157 -17.34 -24.01 -49.96
C VAL A 157 -15.93 -23.99 -49.38
N THR A 158 -14.89 -24.04 -50.23
CA THR A 158 -13.50 -23.91 -49.78
C THR A 158 -13.28 -22.61 -49.02
N GLU A 159 -13.76 -21.47 -49.53
CA GLU A 159 -13.68 -20.20 -48.81
C GLU A 159 -14.46 -20.19 -47.47
N ALA A 160 -15.56 -20.95 -47.36
CA ALA A 160 -16.32 -21.06 -46.13
C ALA A 160 -15.55 -21.87 -45.07
N THR A 161 -14.90 -22.96 -45.48
CA THR A 161 -14.01 -23.75 -44.62
C THR A 161 -12.83 -22.91 -44.13
N GLU A 162 -12.15 -22.17 -45.00
CA GLU A 162 -11.03 -21.29 -44.60
C GLU A 162 -11.45 -20.23 -43.57
N ARG A 163 -12.64 -19.64 -43.73
CA ARG A 163 -13.17 -18.68 -42.74
C ARG A 163 -13.49 -19.33 -41.40
N THR A 164 -13.86 -20.60 -41.41
CA THR A 164 -14.23 -21.35 -40.22
C THR A 164 -12.99 -21.77 -39.44
N GLU A 165 -11.94 -22.25 -40.13
CA GLU A 165 -10.62 -22.47 -39.53
C GLU A 165 -10.05 -21.18 -38.91
N ALA A 166 -10.16 -20.04 -39.61
CA ALA A 166 -9.74 -18.76 -39.07
C ALA A 166 -10.56 -18.29 -37.85
N ALA A 167 -11.79 -18.78 -37.69
CA ALA A 167 -12.60 -18.54 -36.50
C ALA A 167 -12.14 -19.43 -35.34
N LYS A 168 -11.85 -20.70 -35.60
CA LYS A 168 -11.29 -21.65 -34.65
C LYS A 168 -9.96 -21.18 -34.05
N ASP A 169 -9.05 -20.70 -34.90
CA ASP A 169 -7.77 -20.13 -34.45
C ASP A 169 -7.99 -18.96 -33.47
N LYS A 170 -8.88 -18.01 -33.82
CA LYS A 170 -9.19 -16.87 -32.96
C LYS A 170 -9.80 -17.25 -31.64
N THR A 171 -10.66 -18.27 -31.63
CA THR A 171 -11.30 -18.71 -30.39
C THR A 171 -10.30 -19.45 -29.49
N THR A 172 -9.34 -20.18 -30.08
CA THR A 172 -8.21 -20.79 -29.35
C THR A 172 -7.31 -19.73 -28.71
N ASP A 173 -6.99 -18.65 -29.44
CA ASP A 173 -6.24 -17.52 -28.91
C ASP A 173 -6.99 -16.84 -27.75
N ALA A 174 -8.32 -16.68 -27.88
CA ALA A 174 -9.16 -16.10 -26.84
C ALA A 174 -9.19 -16.98 -25.58
N ARG A 175 -9.32 -18.30 -25.72
CA ARG A 175 -9.23 -19.27 -24.63
C ARG A 175 -7.90 -19.15 -23.90
N THR A 176 -6.79 -19.18 -24.63
CA THR A 176 -5.44 -19.07 -24.04
C THR A 176 -5.27 -17.75 -23.26
N THR A 177 -5.84 -16.66 -23.80
CA THR A 177 -5.81 -15.35 -23.13
C THR A 177 -6.65 -15.34 -21.84
N ALA A 178 -7.82 -15.99 -21.85
CA ALA A 178 -8.68 -16.09 -20.68
C ALA A 178 -8.05 -16.95 -19.57
N GLU A 179 -7.43 -18.07 -19.94
CA GLU A 179 -6.68 -18.93 -19.01
C GLU A 179 -5.53 -18.15 -18.35
N ALA A 180 -4.72 -17.43 -19.13
CA ALA A 180 -3.62 -16.62 -18.61
C ALA A 180 -4.11 -15.50 -17.67
N ALA A 181 -5.23 -14.85 -18.00
CA ALA A 181 -5.81 -13.82 -17.14
C ALA A 181 -6.29 -14.41 -15.80
N THR A 182 -6.87 -15.62 -15.83
CA THR A 182 -7.32 -16.34 -14.63
C THR A 182 -6.12 -16.71 -13.73
N GLU A 183 -5.03 -17.21 -14.30
CA GLU A 183 -3.80 -17.49 -13.55
C GLU A 183 -3.22 -16.24 -12.88
N GLU A 184 -3.22 -15.09 -13.56
CA GLU A 184 -2.77 -13.82 -12.97
C GLU A 184 -3.69 -13.37 -11.82
N ALA A 185 -5.01 -13.58 -11.94
CA ALA A 185 -5.97 -13.27 -10.88
C ALA A 185 -5.77 -14.16 -9.64
N GLU A 186 -5.55 -15.47 -9.82
CA GLU A 186 -5.25 -16.38 -8.72
C GLU A 186 -3.94 -15.99 -7.99
N ALA A 187 -2.88 -15.66 -8.75
CA ALA A 187 -1.62 -15.21 -8.16
C ALA A 187 -1.77 -13.90 -7.35
N ALA A 188 -2.63 -12.99 -7.83
CA ALA A 188 -2.96 -11.77 -7.12
C ALA A 188 -3.73 -12.07 -5.81
N LYS A 189 -4.66 -13.04 -5.83
CA LYS A 189 -5.40 -13.52 -4.65
C LYS A 189 -4.46 -14.15 -3.61
N GLU A 190 -3.52 -14.98 -4.04
CA GLU A 190 -2.50 -15.58 -3.15
C GLU A 190 -1.66 -14.50 -2.46
N THR A 191 -1.18 -13.51 -3.23
CA THR A 191 -0.39 -12.39 -2.69
C THR A 191 -1.21 -11.57 -1.68
N ALA A 192 -2.49 -11.33 -1.97
CA ALA A 192 -3.38 -10.61 -1.05
C ALA A 192 -3.55 -11.36 0.27
N ASN A 193 -3.77 -12.68 0.22
CA ASN A 193 -3.87 -13.53 1.40
C ASN A 193 -2.57 -13.57 2.23
N GLU A 194 -1.40 -13.66 1.59
CA GLU A 194 -0.11 -13.64 2.29
C GLU A 194 0.12 -12.31 3.03
N VAL A 195 -0.29 -11.20 2.41
CA VAL A 195 -0.25 -9.87 3.04
C VAL A 195 -1.19 -9.80 4.24
N GLU A 196 -2.40 -10.34 4.13
CA GLU A 196 -3.36 -10.41 5.24
C GLU A 196 -2.80 -11.23 6.41
N GLU A 197 -2.27 -12.42 6.14
CA GLU A 197 -1.67 -13.29 7.15
C GLU A 197 -0.49 -12.59 7.85
N THR A 198 0.41 -11.98 7.08
CA THR A 198 1.55 -11.23 7.63
C THR A 198 1.09 -10.06 8.50
N ALA A 199 0.02 -9.36 8.09
CA ALA A 199 -0.57 -8.28 8.87
C ALA A 199 -1.20 -8.80 10.17
N ALA A 200 -1.91 -9.92 10.11
CA ALA A 200 -2.53 -10.59 11.26
C ALA A 200 -1.47 -11.04 12.27
N GLU A 201 -0.41 -11.73 11.83
CA GLU A 201 0.71 -12.13 12.69
C GLU A 201 1.37 -10.94 13.36
N ARG A 202 1.61 -9.86 12.60
CA ARG A 202 2.26 -8.66 13.15
C ARG A 202 1.37 -7.98 14.19
N ARG A 203 0.05 -7.99 13.98
CA ARG A 203 -0.93 -7.51 14.96
C ARG A 203 -0.93 -8.36 16.23
N GLU A 204 -0.84 -9.68 16.10
CA GLU A 204 -0.76 -10.60 17.24
C GLU A 204 0.54 -10.39 18.04
N ARG A 205 1.69 -10.29 17.37
CA ARG A 205 2.98 -9.99 18.03
C ARG A 205 2.94 -8.67 18.81
N LEU A 206 2.34 -7.63 18.25
CA LEU A 206 2.20 -6.33 18.92
C LEU A 206 1.24 -6.39 20.11
N ARG A 207 0.18 -7.21 20.03
CA ARG A 207 -0.75 -7.41 21.13
C ARG A 207 -0.09 -8.15 22.29
N ASN A 208 0.67 -9.23 22.02
CA ASN A 208 1.36 -9.98 23.06
C ASN A 208 2.47 -9.15 23.73
N ALA A 209 3.19 -8.32 22.97
CA ALA A 209 4.20 -7.40 23.53
C ALA A 209 3.61 -6.30 24.44
N ALA A 210 2.32 -6.00 24.32
CA ALA A 210 1.62 -5.07 25.20
C ALA A 210 1.11 -5.74 26.50
N ASP A 211 0.92 -7.06 26.49
CA ASP A 211 0.39 -7.85 27.61
C ASP A 211 1.53 -8.30 28.56
N ASP A 212 2.70 -8.65 28.03
CA ASP A 212 3.90 -9.05 28.81
C ASP A 212 4.53 -7.90 29.64
N GLY A 213 4.02 -6.67 29.53
CA GLY A 213 4.52 -5.49 30.25
C GLY A 213 3.86 -5.23 31.61
N GLU A 214 2.79 -5.95 31.98
CA GLU A 214 2.02 -5.68 33.20
C GLU A 214 2.33 -6.61 34.39
N ASP A 215 3.20 -7.62 34.23
CA ASP A 215 3.46 -8.64 35.26
C ASP A 215 4.70 -8.41 36.15
N GLU A 216 5.47 -7.31 35.97
CA GLU A 216 6.70 -7.08 36.77
C GLU A 216 6.51 -6.23 38.05
N ASP A 217 5.30 -5.74 38.37
CA ASP A 217 5.07 -4.85 39.53
C ASP A 217 4.46 -5.54 40.79
N GLU A 218 4.32 -6.87 40.83
CA GLU A 218 3.90 -7.61 42.03
C GLU A 218 4.96 -8.62 42.53
N ARG A 219 6.13 -8.16 43.01
CA ARG A 219 6.98 -8.92 43.96
C ARG A 219 7.70 -8.06 45.00
#